data_AF-A0A1V3XAG3-F1
#
_entry.id   AF-A0A1V3XAG3-F1
#
_cell.length_a   1.000
_cell.length_b   1.000
_cell.length_c   1.000
_cell.angle_alpha   90.00
_cell.angle_beta   90.00
_cell.angle_gamma   90.00
#
_symmetry.space_group_name_H-M   'P 1'
#
loop_
_entity.id
_entity.type
_entity.pdbx_description
1 polymer ?
#
loop_
_entity_poly.entity_id
_entity_poly.type
_entity_poly.pdbx_seq_one_letter_code
_entity_poly.pdbx_strand_id
1 'polypeptide(L)' 'MDFLASAGMTVLVTANAQVVAPTRFAVVADGPATSRPIKLMGIDSVFPLYLTLDSALSSLAGE' A
#
# COMPACT_ATOMS: atom_id res chain seq x y z
N MET A 1 4.82 11.46 15.96
CA MET A 1 4.44 10.39 14.99
C MET A 1 3.68 11.09 13.87
N ASP A 2 4.38 11.93 13.11
CA ASP A 2 3.80 12.90 12.19
C ASP A 2 4.11 12.54 10.72
N PHE A 3 4.91 11.48 10.54
CA PHE A 3 5.47 11.04 9.26
C PHE A 3 4.41 10.64 8.22
N LEU A 4 3.22 10.24 8.68
CA LEU A 4 2.08 9.81 7.87
C LEU A 4 0.82 10.66 8.08
N ALA A 5 0.92 11.83 8.71
CA ALA A 5 -0.26 12.57 9.14
C ALA A 5 -1.12 13.17 8.00
N SER A 6 -0.63 13.27 6.76
CA SER A 6 -1.54 13.32 5.58
C SER A 6 -0.84 13.08 4.25
N ALA A 7 0.28 13.75 3.97
CA ALA A 7 0.84 13.82 2.61
C ALA A 7 1.26 12.45 2.05
N GLY A 8 2.03 11.66 2.81
CA GLY A 8 2.48 10.34 2.36
C GLY A 8 1.32 9.38 2.07
N MET A 9 0.26 9.44 2.90
CA MET A 9 -0.94 8.63 2.69
C MET A 9 -1.73 9.09 1.47
N THR A 10 -1.91 10.41 1.32
CA THR A 10 -2.55 11.01 0.14
C THR A 10 -1.83 10.60 -1.13
N VAL A 11 -0.50 10.58 -1.13
CA VAL A 11 0.29 10.12 -2.29
C VAL A 11 -0.02 8.66 -2.63
N LEU A 12 -0.05 7.75 -1.65
CA LEU A 12 -0.33 6.33 -1.91
C LEU A 12 -1.75 6.10 -2.45
N VAL A 13 -2.75 6.77 -1.86
CA VAL A 13 -4.15 6.67 -2.31
C VAL A 13 -4.31 7.27 -3.72
N THR A 14 -3.70 8.44 -3.95
CA THR A 14 -3.75 9.13 -5.24
C THR A 14 -3.00 8.36 -6.33
N ALA A 15 -1.89 7.70 -5.98
CA ALA A 15 -1.17 6.82 -6.90
C ALA A 15 -2.05 5.63 -7.29
N ASN A 16 -2.63 4.91 -6.31
CA ASN A 16 -3.53 3.79 -6.55
C ASN A 16 -4.74 4.17 -7.44
N ALA A 17 -5.34 5.33 -7.18
CA ALA A 17 -6.50 5.81 -7.96
C ALA A 17 -6.17 6.20 -9.41
N GLN A 18 -4.91 6.49 -9.72
CA GLN A 18 -4.46 6.86 -11.06
C GLN A 18 -3.84 5.69 -11.84
N VAL A 19 -3.79 4.50 -11.25
CA VAL A 19 -3.30 3.30 -11.94
C VAL A 19 -4.21 2.99 -13.12
N VAL A 20 -3.61 2.92 -14.30
CA VAL A 20 -4.27 2.48 -15.53
C VAL A 20 -3.50 1.32 -16.14
N ALA A 21 -4.21 0.39 -16.77
CA ALA A 21 -3.59 -0.74 -17.45
C ALA A 21 -2.56 -0.26 -18.50
N PRO A 22 -1.43 -0.96 -18.68
CA PRO A 22 -1.04 -2.21 -18.01
C PRO A 22 -0.31 -2.00 -16.66
N THR A 23 -0.23 -0.78 -16.15
CA THR A 23 0.42 -0.48 -14.87
C THR A 23 -0.36 -1.12 -13.72
N ARG A 24 0.35 -1.61 -12.71
CA ARG A 24 -0.24 -2.11 -11.46
C ARG A 24 0.46 -1.53 -10.24
N PHE A 25 -0.22 -1.56 -9.10
CA PHE A 25 0.25 -0.95 -7.85
C PHE A 25 0.07 -1.91 -6.67
N ALA A 26 1.10 -1.98 -5.84
CA ALA A 26 1.12 -2.76 -4.60
C ALA A 26 2.05 -2.08 -3.61
N VAL A 27 1.69 -2.10 -2.33
CA VAL A 27 2.50 -1.55 -1.25
C VAL A 27 3.04 -2.68 -0.38
N VAL A 28 4.33 -2.69 -0.10
CA VAL A 28 4.94 -3.62 0.85
C VAL A 28 5.29 -2.88 2.14
N ALA A 29 4.76 -3.35 3.25
CA ALA A 29 5.12 -2.91 4.58
C ALA A 29 5.32 -4.17 5.44
N ASP A 30 6.58 -4.50 5.72
CA ASP A 30 6.97 -5.65 6.54
C ASP A 30 7.09 -5.29 8.04
N GLY A 31 7.48 -4.03 8.33
CA GLY A 31 7.82 -3.59 9.67
C GLY A 31 6.63 -3.13 10.53
N PRO A 32 6.69 -3.28 11.88
CA PRO A 32 5.61 -2.85 12.78
C PRO A 32 5.43 -1.32 12.83
N ALA A 33 6.45 -0.55 12.44
CA ALA A 33 6.40 0.91 12.42
C ALA A 33 5.49 1.49 11.33
N THR A 34 5.19 0.72 10.27
CA THR A 34 4.35 1.15 9.14
C THR A 34 3.09 0.31 9.04
N SER A 35 3.23 -1.01 9.08
CA SER A 35 2.12 -1.96 8.87
C SER A 35 1.04 -1.87 9.93
N ARG A 36 1.43 -1.72 11.21
CA ARG A 36 0.48 -1.68 12.33
C ARG A 36 -0.31 -0.37 12.35
N PRO A 37 0.31 0.82 12.22
CA PRO A 37 -0.43 2.07 12.05
C PRO A 37 -1.40 2.04 10.86
N ILE A 38 -0.98 1.55 9.68
CA ILE A 38 -1.84 1.51 8.47
C ILE A 38 -3.09 0.65 8.70
N LYS A 39 -2.93 -0.54 9.28
CA LYS A 39 -4.04 -1.46 9.61
C LYS A 39 -4.97 -0.90 10.67
N LEU A 40 -4.43 -0.30 11.74
CA LEU A 40 -5.24 0.31 12.80
C LEU A 40 -6.10 1.47 12.29
N MET A 41 -5.64 2.18 11.25
CA MET A 41 -6.37 3.27 10.61
C MET A 41 -7.32 2.78 9.50
N GLY A 42 -7.37 1.47 9.22
CA GLY A 42 -8.21 0.85 8.18
C GLY A 42 -7.80 1.17 6.74
N ILE A 43 -6.58 1.67 6.54
CA ILE A 43 -6.14 2.19 5.22
C ILE A 43 -5.72 1.05 4.29
N ASP A 44 -5.41 -0.13 4.82
CA ASP A 44 -5.17 -1.35 4.06
C ASP A 44 -6.38 -1.81 3.24
N SER A 45 -7.57 -1.24 3.49
CA SER A 45 -8.76 -1.42 2.63
C SER A 45 -8.79 -0.51 1.40
N VAL A 46 -7.90 0.50 1.31
CA VAL A 46 -7.89 1.49 0.21
C VAL A 46 -6.94 1.09 -0.92
N PHE A 47 -5.86 0.37 -0.61
CA PHE A 47 -4.90 -0.12 -1.59
C PHE A 47 -4.30 -1.46 -1.14
N PRO A 48 -3.79 -2.28 -2.08
CA PRO A 48 -3.18 -3.57 -1.75
C PRO A 48 -1.93 -3.42 -0.88
N LEU A 49 -1.95 -4.02 0.32
CA LEU A 49 -0.85 -3.99 1.29
C LEU A 49 -0.35 -5.41 1.58
N TYR A 50 0.95 -5.61 1.44
CA TYR A 50 1.61 -6.90 1.61
C TYR A 50 2.70 -6.82 2.68
N LEU A 51 2.96 -7.92 3.39
CA LEU A 51 4.10 -8.02 4.28
C LEU A 51 5.40 -8.25 3.52
N THR A 52 5.37 -8.97 2.40
CA THR A 52 6.58 -9.34 1.65
C THR A 52 6.51 -8.91 0.20
N LEU A 53 7.69 -8.71 -0.40
CA LEU A 53 7.82 -8.43 -1.82
C LEU A 53 7.31 -9.59 -2.68
N ASP A 54 7.64 -10.83 -2.30
CA ASP A 54 7.18 -12.03 -3.00
C ASP A 54 5.66 -12.13 -3.09
N SER A 55 4.95 -11.88 -1.99
CA SER A 55 3.47 -11.90 -2.01
C SER A 55 2.89 -10.79 -2.89
N ALA A 56 3.48 -9.60 -2.87
CA ALA A 56 3.07 -8.51 -3.75
C ALA A 56 3.27 -8.87 -5.23
N LEU A 57 4.46 -9.37 -5.60
CA LEU A 57 4.78 -9.75 -6.97
C LEU A 57 3.91 -10.92 -7.47
N SER A 58 3.66 -11.92 -6.62
CA SER A 58 2.78 -13.04 -6.95
C SER A 58 1.35 -12.58 -7.20
N SER A 59 0.83 -11.63 -6.40
CA SER A 59 -0.50 -11.08 -6.62
C SER A 59 -0.57 -10.29 -7.91
N LEU A 60 0.45 -9.47 -8.18
CA LEU A 60 0.52 -8.73 -9.43
C LEU A 60 0.59 -9.70 -10.61
N ALA A 61 1.47 -10.70 -10.61
CA ALA A 61 1.61 -11.63 -11.73
C ALA A 61 0.37 -12.51 -12.01
N GLY A 62 -0.56 -12.63 -11.05
CA GLY A 62 -1.72 -13.52 -11.10
C GLY A 62 -3.03 -12.94 -11.63
N GLU A 63 -3.03 -11.70 -12.12
CA GLU A 63 -4.17 -11.04 -12.78
C GLU A 63 -3.90 -10.77 -14.27
#